data_AF-A0A938SIF2-F1
#
_entry.id   AF-A0A938SIF2-F1
#
_cell.length_a   1.000
_cell.length_b   1.000
_cell.length_c   1.000
_cell.angle_alpha   90.00
_cell.angle_beta   90.00
_cell.angle_gamma   90.00
#
_symmetry.space_group_name_H-M   'P 1'
#
loop_
_entity.id
_entity.type
_entity.pdbx_description
1 polymer ?
#
loop_
_entity_poly.entity_id
_entity_poly.type
_entity_poly.pdbx_seq_one_letter_code
_entity_poly.pdbx_strand_id
1 'polypeptide(L)'
;DARHLPLRVDARFDRVLVDAPCSNTGVLSRRPEARWRLSPEGLTELATLQRELLTAGVVALREGGRAVYSTCSIEPEENEQVVAKVLAEHPELELEREERFLPHQSAGDGGYAAVLLKRSHAT
;
A
#
# COMPACT_ATOMS: atom_id res chain seq x y z
N ASP A 1 -8.02 12.80 -9.15
CA ASP A 1 -7.50 12.27 -7.87
C ASP A 1 -7.22 10.79 -8.08
N ALA A 2 -6.11 10.25 -7.55
CA ALA A 2 -5.73 8.85 -7.73
C ALA A 2 -6.74 7.85 -7.12
N ARG A 3 -7.61 8.30 -6.20
CA ARG A 3 -8.76 7.51 -5.72
C ARG A 3 -9.81 7.22 -6.80
N HIS A 4 -9.87 8.06 -7.83
CA HIS A 4 -10.84 7.98 -8.93
C HIS A 4 -10.12 8.19 -10.26
N LEU A 5 -9.67 7.09 -10.86
CA LEU A 5 -8.90 7.14 -12.10
C LEU A 5 -9.76 7.73 -13.23
N PRO A 6 -9.31 8.79 -13.92
CA PRO A 6 -10.14 9.58 -14.86
C PRO A 6 -10.40 8.89 -16.20
N LEU A 7 -9.91 7.67 -16.38
CA LEU A 7 -10.03 6.86 -17.59
C LEU A 7 -10.67 5.52 -17.22
N ARG A 8 -11.41 4.89 -18.15
CA ARG A 8 -11.88 3.51 -17.97
C ARG A 8 -10.71 2.54 -18.06
N VAL A 9 -10.01 2.39 -16.94
CA VAL A 9 -8.79 1.57 -16.82
C VAL A 9 -9.04 0.24 -16.12
N ASP A 10 -10.30 -0.10 -15.87
CA ASP A 10 -10.68 -1.39 -15.32
C ASP A 10 -10.06 -2.52 -16.14
N ALA A 11 -9.30 -3.37 -15.47
CA ALA A 11 -8.59 -4.50 -16.05
C ALA A 11 -7.68 -4.15 -17.26
N ARG A 12 -6.97 -3.02 -17.23
CA ARG A 12 -6.09 -2.59 -18.33
C ARG A 12 -4.60 -2.79 -18.09
N PHE A 13 -4.15 -2.84 -16.84
CA PHE A 13 -2.73 -2.82 -16.53
C PHE A 13 -2.20 -4.19 -16.09
N ASP A 14 -1.03 -4.55 -16.61
CA ASP A 14 -0.23 -5.68 -16.13
C ASP A 14 0.33 -5.44 -14.74
N ARG A 15 0.73 -4.20 -14.46
CA ARG A 15 1.44 -3.80 -13.24
C ARG A 15 0.97 -2.44 -12.78
N VAL A 16 0.79 -2.28 -11.47
CA VAL A 16 0.46 -1.01 -10.82
C VAL A 16 1.41 -0.80 -9.63
N LEU A 17 1.86 0.43 -9.44
CA LEU A 17 2.60 0.84 -8.24
C LEU A 17 1.75 1.86 -7.49
N VAL A 18 1.51 1.59 -6.21
CA VAL A 18 0.86 2.47 -5.24
C VAL A 18 1.89 2.81 -4.18
N ASP A 19 2.67 3.85 -4.46
CA ASP A 19 3.53 4.49 -3.46
C ASP A 19 2.71 5.52 -2.68
N ALA A 20 2.29 5.14 -1.47
CA ALA A 20 1.19 5.79 -0.80
C ALA A 20 1.66 6.93 0.14
N PRO A 21 0.90 8.04 0.23
CA PRO A 21 1.14 9.03 1.27
C PRO A 21 1.00 8.38 2.65
N CYS A 22 1.97 8.60 3.53
CA CYS A 22 2.06 7.95 4.84
C CYS A 22 2.64 8.87 5.90
N SER A 23 2.67 8.40 7.15
CA SER A 23 3.15 9.14 8.33
C SER A 23 4.66 9.42 8.34
N ASN A 24 5.44 8.75 7.47
CA ASN A 24 6.89 8.84 7.41
C ASN A 24 7.63 8.36 8.67
N THR A 25 7.03 7.51 9.53
CA THR A 25 7.72 7.04 10.75
C THR A 25 8.97 6.19 10.49
N GLY A 26 9.11 5.61 9.30
CA GLY A 26 10.31 4.87 8.90
C GLY A 26 11.53 5.76 8.60
N VAL A 27 11.32 7.05 8.32
CA VAL A 27 12.38 7.98 7.86
C VAL A 27 12.64 9.12 8.84
N LEU A 28 12.33 8.96 10.13
CA LEU A 28 12.44 10.02 11.15
C LEU A 28 13.84 10.66 11.28
N SER A 29 14.90 9.90 10.97
CA SER A 29 16.28 10.41 10.95
C SER A 29 16.48 11.51 9.89
N ARG A 30 15.74 11.44 8.78
CA ARG A 30 15.78 12.39 7.67
C ARG A 30 14.63 13.40 7.72
N ARG A 31 13.50 13.03 8.34
CA ARG A 31 12.28 13.84 8.47
C ARG A 31 11.83 13.94 9.94
N PRO A 32 12.59 14.64 10.79
CA PRO A 32 12.29 14.72 12.22
C PRO A 32 10.97 15.43 12.52
N GLU A 33 10.44 16.24 11.61
CA GLU A 33 9.14 16.92 11.73
C GLU A 33 7.95 15.96 11.72
N ALA A 34 8.09 14.77 11.14
CA ALA A 34 7.02 13.78 11.06
C ALA A 34 6.54 13.33 12.45
N ARG A 35 7.43 13.34 13.46
CA ARG A 35 7.08 13.02 14.86
C ARG A 35 6.00 13.93 15.45
N TRP A 36 5.90 15.18 14.96
CA TRP A 36 4.93 16.16 15.46
C TRP A 36 3.58 16.08 14.74
N ARG A 37 3.51 15.36 13.63
CA ARG A 37 2.29 15.14 12.85
C ARG A 37 1.66 13.77 13.14
N LEU A 38 2.36 12.92 13.89
CA LEU A 38 1.90 11.60 14.25
C LEU A 38 0.83 11.69 15.34
N SER A 39 -0.39 11.26 15.02
CA SER A 39 -1.45 11.03 15.99
C SER A 39 -2.25 9.79 15.60
N PRO A 40 -2.95 9.14 16.56
CA PRO A 40 -3.81 7.99 16.26
C PRO A 40 -4.89 8.30 15.20
N GLU A 41 -5.47 9.51 15.26
CA GLU A 41 -6.46 9.96 14.29
C GLU A 41 -5.83 10.12 12.90
N GLY A 42 -4.66 10.77 12.82
CA GLY A 42 -3.94 10.97 11.56
C GLY A 42 -3.51 9.65 10.92
N LEU A 43 -3.08 8.65 11.70
CA LEU A 43 -2.79 7.31 11.21
C LEU A 43 -4.03 6.63 10.64
N THR A 44 -5.17 6.78 11.31
CA THR A 44 -6.44 6.22 10.84
C THR A 44 -6.89 6.85 9.52
N GLU A 45 -6.76 8.17 9.40
CA GLU A 45 -7.07 8.92 8.18
C GLU A 45 -6.16 8.50 7.02
N LEU A 46 -4.85 8.40 7.26
CA LEU A 46 -3.87 7.95 6.28
C LEU A 46 -4.12 6.51 5.83
N ALA A 47 -4.33 5.58 6.77
CA ALA A 47 -4.65 4.18 6.46
C ALA A 47 -5.93 4.07 5.62
N THR A 48 -6.92 4.91 5.88
CA THR A 48 -8.16 4.96 5.09
C THR A 48 -7.88 5.41 3.66
N LEU A 49 -7.13 6.49 3.49
CA LEU A 49 -6.72 6.99 2.17
C LEU A 49 -5.87 5.97 1.41
N GLN A 50 -4.90 5.33 2.09
CA GLN A 50 -4.04 4.30 1.52
C GLN A 50 -4.84 3.11 1.01
N ARG A 51 -5.84 2.64 1.78
CA ARG A 51 -6.77 1.59 1.35
C ARG A 51 -7.52 2.00 0.09
N GLU A 52 -8.09 3.21 0.03
CA GLU A 52 -8.79 3.73 -1.15
C GLU A 52 -7.88 3.76 -2.39
N LEU A 53 -6.63 4.19 -2.24
CA LEU A 53 -5.64 4.23 -3.31
C LEU A 53 -5.23 2.83 -3.78
N LEU A 54 -5.00 1.91 -2.84
CA LEU A 54 -4.65 0.53 -3.16
C LEU A 54 -5.81 -0.18 -3.88
N THR A 55 -7.04 0.00 -3.40
CA THR A 55 -8.26 -0.49 -4.06
C THR A 55 -8.37 0.03 -5.49
N ALA A 56 -8.18 1.34 -5.72
CA ALA A 56 -8.20 1.90 -7.08
C ALA A 56 -7.12 1.27 -7.97
N GLY A 57 -5.93 1.01 -7.42
CA GLY A 57 -4.82 0.35 -8.12
C GLY A 57 -5.13 -1.09 -8.52
N VAL A 58 -5.68 -1.91 -7.61
CA VAL A 58 -5.97 -3.34 -7.88
C VAL A 58 -7.17 -3.54 -8.82
N VAL A 59 -8.15 -2.62 -8.82
CA VAL A 59 -9.25 -2.61 -9.80
C VAL A 59 -8.74 -2.41 -11.23
N ALA A 60 -7.71 -1.56 -11.39
CA ALA A 60 -7.10 -1.29 -12.68
C ALA A 60 -6.27 -2.47 -13.24
N LEU A 61 -5.95 -3.47 -12.40
CA LEU A 61 -5.23 -4.67 -12.83
C LEU A 61 -6.10 -5.60 -13.68
N ARG A 62 -5.50 -6.09 -14.76
CA ARG A 62 -6.01 -7.28 -15.45
C ARG A 62 -5.76 -8.54 -14.63
N GLU A 63 -6.43 -9.63 -14.97
CA GLU A 63 -6.12 -10.96 -14.43
C GLU A 63 -4.65 -11.35 -14.68
N GLY A 64 -4.01 -11.93 -13.67
CA GLY A 64 -2.58 -12.22 -13.64
C GLY A 64 -1.69 -10.98 -13.41
N GLY A 65 -2.28 -9.80 -13.29
CA GLY A 65 -1.59 -8.54 -13.00
C GLY A 65 -1.13 -8.45 -11.54
N ARG A 66 -0.16 -7.56 -11.28
CA ARG A 66 0.40 -7.35 -9.93
C ARG A 66 0.38 -5.89 -9.51
N ALA A 67 -0.02 -5.62 -8.28
CA ALA A 67 0.11 -4.30 -7.66
C ALA A 67 1.24 -4.35 -6.62
N VAL A 68 2.09 -3.33 -6.60
CA VAL A 68 3.00 -3.07 -5.49
C VAL A 68 2.39 -1.97 -4.64
N TYR A 69 2.21 -2.23 -3.37
CA TYR A 69 1.89 -1.24 -2.35
C TYR A 69 3.17 -0.92 -1.57
N SER A 70 3.51 0.35 -1.40
CA SER A 70 4.66 0.76 -0.61
C SER A 70 4.39 1.98 0.27
N THR A 71 5.03 1.98 1.43
CA THR A 71 5.09 3.14 2.34
C THR A 71 6.51 3.29 2.87
N CYS A 72 6.85 4.49 3.36
CA CYS A 72 8.01 4.72 4.22
C CYS A 72 7.61 4.90 5.70
N SER A 73 6.57 4.16 6.10
CA SER A 73 6.09 4.06 7.47
C SER A 73 6.45 2.69 8.06
N ILE A 74 6.67 2.64 9.37
CA ILE A 74 6.79 1.38 10.13
C ILE A 74 5.52 1.06 10.92
N GLU A 75 4.45 1.85 10.78
CA GLU A 75 3.21 1.66 11.52
C GLU A 75 2.35 0.54 10.87
N PRO A 76 1.93 -0.48 11.63
CA PRO A 76 1.09 -1.56 11.11
C PRO A 76 -0.25 -1.11 10.53
N GLU A 77 -0.82 -0.03 11.08
CA GLU A 77 -2.06 0.60 10.64
C GLU A 77 -2.01 1.01 9.17
N GLU A 78 -0.83 1.45 8.70
CA GLU A 78 -0.58 1.89 7.34
C GLU A 78 -0.06 0.76 6.44
N ASN A 79 0.31 -0.38 7.01
CA ASN A 79 1.04 -1.44 6.31
C ASN A 79 0.18 -2.71 6.20
N GLU A 80 0.43 -3.69 7.06
CA GLU A 80 -0.22 -5.00 7.03
C GLU A 80 -1.73 -4.88 7.21
N GLN A 81 -2.20 -3.91 7.99
CA GLN A 81 -3.64 -3.71 8.21
C GLN A 81 -4.34 -3.18 6.97
N VAL A 82 -3.70 -2.30 6.17
CA VAL A 82 -4.23 -1.84 4.88
C VAL A 82 -4.30 -3.02 3.91
N VAL A 83 -3.21 -3.76 3.77
CA VAL A 83 -3.11 -4.93 2.89
C VAL A 83 -4.16 -5.99 3.26
N ALA A 84 -4.28 -6.33 4.54
CA ALA A 84 -5.25 -7.31 5.02
C ALA A 84 -6.70 -6.88 4.73
N LYS A 85 -7.03 -5.59 4.92
CA LYS A 85 -8.37 -5.07 4.59
C LYS A 85 -8.67 -5.18 3.10
N VAL A 86 -7.74 -4.78 2.23
CA VAL A 86 -7.93 -4.88 0.77
C VAL A 86 -8.08 -6.34 0.34
N LEU A 87 -7.27 -7.26 0.87
CA LEU A 87 -7.40 -8.69 0.57
C LEU A 87 -8.74 -9.28 1.02
N ALA A 88 -9.28 -8.84 2.16
CA ALA A 88 -10.58 -9.26 2.64
C ALA A 88 -11.74 -8.72 1.78
N GLU A 89 -11.60 -7.49 1.25
CA GLU A 89 -12.58 -6.84 0.37
C GLU A 89 -12.53 -7.36 -1.08
N HIS A 90 -11.39 -7.90 -1.51
CA HIS A 90 -11.13 -8.35 -2.88
C HIS A 90 -10.63 -9.80 -2.93
N PRO A 91 -11.53 -10.80 -2.90
CA PRO A 91 -11.17 -12.23 -2.82
C PRO A 91 -10.44 -12.76 -4.06
N GLU A 92 -10.44 -12.03 -5.18
CA GLU A 92 -9.63 -12.33 -6.36
C GLU A 92 -8.14 -12.04 -6.17
N LEU A 93 -7.76 -11.30 -5.12
CA LEU A 93 -6.38 -10.96 -4.81
C LEU A 93 -5.71 -11.99 -3.89
N GLU A 94 -4.40 -12.07 -4.03
CA GLU A 94 -3.53 -12.88 -3.18
C GLU A 94 -2.29 -12.07 -2.81
N LEU A 95 -1.81 -12.21 -1.58
CA LEU A 95 -0.52 -11.67 -1.17
C LEU A 95 0.59 -12.56 -1.72
N GLU A 96 1.27 -12.10 -2.78
CA GLU A 96 2.38 -12.83 -3.40
C GLU A 96 3.66 -12.69 -2.57
N ARG A 97 3.91 -11.50 -2.01
CA ARG A 97 5.11 -11.19 -1.23
C ARG A 97 4.89 -9.98 -0.33
N GLU A 98 5.51 -9.95 0.83
CA GLU A 98 5.64 -8.73 1.64
C GLU A 98 7.04 -8.61 2.26
N GLU A 99 7.47 -7.39 2.48
CA GLU A 99 8.73 -7.05 3.16
C GLU A 99 8.56 -5.87 4.09
N ARG A 100 9.20 -5.97 5.25
CA ARG A 100 9.34 -4.90 6.23
C ARG A 100 10.79 -4.47 6.27
N PHE A 101 11.01 -3.16 6.22
CA PHE A 101 12.31 -2.56 6.41
C PHE A 101 12.28 -1.86 7.76
N LEU A 102 13.10 -2.32 8.70
CA LEU A 102 13.19 -1.72 10.03
C LEU A 102 14.56 -1.05 10.16
N PRO A 103 14.64 0.21 10.64
CA PRO A 103 15.90 0.96 10.69
C PRO A 103 17.06 0.29 11.45
N HIS A 104 16.75 -0.66 12.34
CA HIS A 104 17.73 -1.42 13.12
C HIS A 104 18.10 -2.78 12.52
N GLN A 105 17.39 -3.25 11.48
CA GLN A 105 17.57 -4.56 10.85
C GLN A 105 18.04 -4.45 9.40
N SER A 106 17.63 -3.39 8.70
CA SER A 106 18.08 -3.06 7.35
C SER A 106 19.06 -1.90 7.38
N ALA A 107 20.06 -1.90 6.50
CA ALA A 107 20.93 -0.76 6.31
C ALA A 107 20.13 0.40 5.68
N GLY A 108 19.64 1.34 6.50
CA GLY A 108 18.97 2.56 6.03
C GLY A 108 17.65 2.87 6.73
N ASP A 109 16.75 3.52 6.00
CA ASP A 109 15.45 3.93 6.52
C ASP A 109 14.48 2.74 6.62
N GLY A 110 13.41 2.92 7.39
CA GLY A 110 12.32 1.97 7.51
C GLY A 110 11.21 2.17 6.48
N GLY A 111 10.39 1.13 6.29
CA GLY A 111 9.28 1.14 5.36
C GLY A 111 8.65 -0.23 5.17
N TYR A 112 7.74 -0.32 4.22
CA TYR A 112 6.99 -1.54 3.91
C TYR A 112 6.73 -1.64 2.43
N ALA A 113 6.73 -2.87 1.90
CA ALA A 113 6.28 -3.15 0.55
C ALA A 113 5.52 -4.47 0.49
N ALA A 114 4.42 -4.51 -0.24
CA ALA A 114 3.65 -5.71 -0.53
C ALA A 114 3.37 -5.85 -2.03
N VAL A 115 3.44 -7.07 -2.54
CA VAL A 115 3.05 -7.43 -3.91
C VAL A 115 1.76 -8.22 -3.84
N LEU A 116 0.71 -7.66 -4.45
CA LEU A 116 -0.60 -8.29 -4.60
C LEU A 116 -0.74 -8.83 -6.01
N LEU A 117 -1.10 -10.12 -6.13
CA LEU A 117 -1.42 -10.77 -7.39
C LEU A 117 -2.94 -10.81 -7.56
N LYS A 118 -3.44 -10.35 -8.72
CA LYS A 118 -4.83 -10.60 -9.12
C LYS A 118 -4.90 -11.94 -9.81
N ARG A 119 -5.54 -12.92 -9.18
CA ARG A 119 -5.64 -14.29 -9.71
C ARG A 119 -6.38 -14.28 -11.05
N SER A 120 -5.96 -15.15 -11.95
CA SER A 120 -6.74 -15.45 -13.15
C SER A 120 -7.85 -16.40 -12.75
N HIS A 121 -9.06 -16.18 -13.26
CA HIS A 121 -10.09 -17.20 -13.13
C HIS A 121 -9.66 -18.41 -13.96
N ALA A 122 -9.41 -19.55 -13.31
CA ALA A 122 -9.20 -20.80 -14.02
C ALA A 122 -10.46 -21.07 -14.87
N THR A 123 -10.27 -21.12 -16.19
CA THR A 123 -11.32 -21.43 -17.17
C THR A 123 -11.62 -22.92 -17.15
#